data_AF-A0A1F4JGE1-F1
#
_entry.id   AF-A0A1F4JGE1-F1
#
_cell.length_a   1.000
_cell.length_b   1.000
_cell.length_c   1.000
_cell.angle_alpha   90.00
_cell.angle_beta   90.00
_cell.angle_gamma   90.00
#
_symmetry.space_group_name_H-M   'P 1'
#
loop_
_entity.id
_entity.type
_entity.pdbx_description
1 polymer ?
#
loop_
_entity_poly.entity_id
_entity_poly.type
_entity_poly.pdbx_seq_one_letter_code
_entity_poly.pdbx_strand_id
1 'polypeptide(L)'
;MVRKNNRRAFELARPEAGPVFRLIDRWGHVGQDSLHADSLIPLLRAIFTDAGIVDPADYSGHSLRRGFANWATGNGWDLKTLMEYVGWKSMQSALRYVDSADPFAQQRIELMLPSTDDTNW
;
A
#
# COMPACT_ATOMS: atom_id res chain seq x y z
N MET A 1 -9.97 -15.19 -9.41
CA MET A 1 -10.81 -14.01 -9.68
C MET A 1 -10.46 -12.90 -8.68
N VAL A 2 -9.37 -12.16 -8.91
CA VAL A 2 -8.90 -11.06 -8.04
C VAL A 2 -8.69 -9.83 -8.92
N ARG A 3 -9.78 -9.14 -9.26
CA ARG A 3 -9.78 -7.93 -10.12
C ARG A 3 -10.79 -6.88 -9.64
N LYS A 4 -10.84 -6.56 -8.34
CA LYS A 4 -11.88 -5.61 -7.87
C LYS A 4 -11.46 -4.45 -6.95
N ASN A 5 -10.30 -4.43 -6.30
CA ASN A 5 -10.02 -3.32 -5.38
C ASN A 5 -9.39 -2.06 -5.97
N ASN A 6 -8.80 -2.10 -7.17
CA ASN A 6 -8.26 -0.86 -7.77
C ASN A 6 -9.30 -0.10 -8.62
N ARG A 7 -10.45 -0.71 -8.94
CA ARG A 7 -11.40 -0.18 -9.94
C ARG A 7 -12.13 1.10 -9.51
N ARG A 8 -12.36 1.29 -8.19
CA ARG A 8 -13.06 2.48 -7.68
C ARG A 8 -12.22 3.76 -7.71
N ALA A 9 -10.90 3.66 -7.54
CA ALA A 9 -10.00 4.81 -7.74
C ALA A 9 -9.91 5.21 -9.22
N PHE A 10 -9.99 4.24 -10.14
CA PHE A 10 -9.94 4.47 -11.58
C PHE A 10 -11.25 5.05 -12.18
N GLU A 11 -12.40 4.86 -11.55
CA GLU A 11 -13.68 5.37 -12.08
C GLU A 11 -13.87 6.89 -11.89
N LEU A 12 -13.25 7.48 -10.86
CA LEU A 12 -13.36 8.92 -10.58
C LEU A 12 -12.29 9.75 -11.30
N ALA A 13 -11.16 9.13 -11.65
CA ALA A 13 -10.07 9.77 -12.35
C ALA A 13 -9.86 9.06 -13.69
N ARG A 14 -10.78 9.22 -14.64
CA ARG A 14 -10.46 8.95 -16.05
C ARG A 14 -9.45 10.01 -16.50
N PRO A 15 -8.15 9.73 -16.67
CA PRO A 15 -7.27 10.69 -17.28
C PRO A 15 -7.50 10.50 -18.78
N GLU A 16 -8.57 11.10 -19.31
CA GLU A 16 -8.73 11.30 -20.75
C GLU A 16 -7.47 12.05 -21.28
N ALA A 17 -6.85 12.86 -20.41
CA ALA A 17 -5.46 13.31 -20.48
C ALA A 17 -4.90 13.59 -19.06
N GLY A 18 -3.61 13.29 -18.85
CA GLY A 18 -2.86 13.67 -17.64
C GLY A 18 -2.46 12.51 -16.70
N PRO A 19 -1.69 12.80 -15.64
CA PRO A 19 -1.15 11.79 -14.75
C PRO A 19 -2.22 11.20 -13.81
N VAL A 20 -2.02 9.91 -13.47
CA VAL A 20 -2.90 9.16 -12.55
C VAL A 20 -2.80 9.69 -11.12
N PHE A 21 -1.57 9.98 -10.67
CA PHE A 21 -1.32 10.64 -9.40
C PHE A 21 -1.01 12.10 -9.68
N ARG A 22 -1.89 12.98 -9.22
CA ARG A 22 -1.79 14.42 -9.45
C ARG A 22 -1.28 15.13 -8.20
N LEU A 23 -0.59 16.24 -8.42
CA LEU A 23 -0.18 17.13 -7.33
C LEU A 23 -1.41 17.64 -6.57
N ILE A 24 -1.30 17.71 -5.24
CA ILE A 24 -2.30 18.35 -4.37
C ILE A 24 -1.60 19.51 -3.67
N ASP A 25 -2.16 20.72 -3.80
CA ASP A 25 -1.63 21.88 -3.09
C ASP A 25 -2.00 21.86 -1.59
N ARG A 26 -1.42 22.76 -0.80
CA ARG A 26 -1.66 22.86 0.65
C ARG A 26 -3.10 23.24 1.04
N TRP A 27 -3.97 23.55 0.07
CA TRP A 27 -5.38 23.88 0.28
C TRP A 27 -6.31 22.76 -0.23
N GLY A 28 -5.76 21.65 -0.73
CA GLY A 28 -6.51 20.50 -1.20
C GLY A 28 -6.91 20.56 -2.68
N HIS A 29 -6.39 21.52 -3.46
CA HIS A 29 -6.67 21.57 -4.89
C HIS A 29 -5.81 20.59 -5.67
N VAL A 30 -6.44 19.90 -6.62
CA VAL A 30 -5.79 18.93 -7.52
C VAL A 30 -5.24 19.67 -8.74
N GLY A 31 -3.92 19.64 -8.91
CA GLY A 31 -3.21 20.20 -10.06
C GLY A 31 -3.32 19.35 -11.33
N GLN A 32 -2.78 19.85 -12.45
CA GLN A 32 -2.68 19.07 -13.70
C GLN A 32 -1.36 18.28 -13.80
N ASP A 33 -0.38 18.64 -12.97
CA ASP A 33 0.94 18.01 -12.95
C ASP A 33 0.96 16.70 -12.16
N SER A 34 1.97 15.88 -12.44
CA SER A 34 2.23 14.63 -11.73
C SER A 34 2.61 14.91 -10.28
N LEU A 35 2.14 14.06 -9.37
CA LEU A 35 2.65 14.03 -8.00
C LEU A 35 4.15 13.69 -8.02
N HIS A 36 4.95 14.47 -7.29
CA HIS A 36 6.37 14.16 -7.14
C HIS A 36 6.55 12.88 -6.31
N ALA A 37 7.47 11.99 -6.71
CA ALA A 37 7.69 10.72 -6.02
C ALA A 37 8.00 10.91 -4.52
N ASP A 38 8.77 11.95 -4.20
CA ASP A 38 9.14 12.29 -2.83
C ASP A 38 7.97 12.83 -1.99
N SER A 39 6.85 13.21 -2.60
CA SER A 39 5.65 13.68 -1.90
C SER A 39 4.79 12.54 -1.33
N LEU A 40 4.97 11.30 -1.82
CA LEU A 40 4.14 10.17 -1.40
C LEU A 40 4.34 9.83 0.08
N ILE A 41 5.59 9.77 0.55
CA ILE A 41 5.89 9.41 1.93
C ILE A 41 5.39 10.49 2.90
N PRO A 42 5.69 11.79 2.72
CA PRO A 42 5.10 12.86 3.53
C PRO A 42 3.56 12.82 3.58
N LEU A 43 2.91 12.58 2.43
CA LEU A 43 1.44 12.45 2.38
C LEU A 43 0.93 11.29 3.24
N LEU A 44 1.53 10.11 3.10
CA LEU A 44 1.14 8.95 3.91
C LEU A 44 1.39 9.17 5.40
N ARG A 45 2.49 9.83 5.77
CA ARG A 45 2.78 10.17 7.17
C ARG A 45 1.75 11.13 7.74
N ALA A 46 1.28 12.11 6.95
CA ALA A 46 0.20 13.00 7.34
C ALA A 46 -1.11 12.20 7.58
N ILE A 47 -1.48 11.33 6.64
CA ILE A 47 -2.65 10.45 6.77
C ILE A 47 -2.54 9.56 8.02
N PHE A 48 -1.36 8.99 8.29
CA PHE A 48 -1.12 8.16 9.48
C PHE A 48 -1.22 8.95 10.78
N THR A 49 -0.73 10.19 10.77
CA THR A 49 -0.90 11.11 11.90
C THR A 49 -2.37 11.38 12.16
N ASP A 50 -3.12 11.72 11.12
CA ASP A 50 -4.56 12.02 11.21
C ASP A 50 -5.37 10.78 11.64
N ALA A 51 -4.93 9.58 11.27
CA ALA A 51 -5.52 8.31 11.66
C ALA A 51 -5.11 7.84 13.08
N GLY A 52 -4.23 8.57 13.78
CA GLY A 52 -3.75 8.20 15.11
C GLY A 52 -2.81 6.99 15.14
N ILE A 53 -2.15 6.68 14.02
CA ILE A 53 -1.13 5.62 13.96
C ILE A 53 0.11 6.09 14.73
N VAL A 54 0.66 5.20 15.55
CA VAL A 54 1.87 5.44 16.35
C VAL A 54 3.09 5.58 15.44
N ASP A 55 3.98 6.52 15.78
CA ASP A 55 5.25 6.81 15.10
C ASP A 55 5.15 6.93 13.57
N PRO A 56 4.26 7.79 13.04
CA PRO A 56 4.07 7.93 11.59
C PRO A 56 5.36 8.33 10.87
N ALA A 57 6.26 9.05 11.54
CA ALA A 57 7.56 9.46 11.00
C ALA A 57 8.49 8.30 10.64
N ASP A 58 8.32 7.13 11.26
CA ASP A 58 9.20 5.96 11.04
C ASP A 58 8.81 5.17 9.77
N TYR A 59 7.63 5.43 9.22
CA TYR A 59 7.18 4.79 7.99
C TYR A 59 7.92 5.36 6.77
N SER A 60 8.27 4.47 5.84
CA SER A 60 9.00 4.77 4.60
C SER A 60 8.48 3.93 3.43
N GLY A 61 8.93 4.24 2.22
CA GLY A 61 8.62 3.41 1.04
C GLY A 61 9.05 1.95 1.20
N HIS A 62 10.15 1.71 1.92
CA HIS A 62 10.63 0.37 2.23
C HIS A 62 9.68 -0.39 3.16
N SER A 63 9.12 0.29 4.18
CA SER A 63 8.13 -0.29 5.09
C SER A 63 6.87 -0.76 4.35
N LEU A 64 6.37 0.04 3.39
CA LEU A 64 5.20 -0.28 2.58
C LEU A 64 5.46 -1.49 1.68
N ARG A 65 6.62 -1.51 1.02
CA ARG A 65 6.99 -2.63 0.14
C ARG A 65 7.16 -3.93 0.92
N ARG A 66 7.71 -3.86 2.14
CA ARG A 66 7.79 -5.00 3.06
C ARG A 66 6.41 -5.45 3.54
N GLY A 67 5.55 -4.52 3.96
CA GLY A 67 4.17 -4.84 4.34
C GLY A 67 3.41 -5.55 3.23
N PHE A 68 3.54 -5.08 1.98
CA PHE A 68 2.96 -5.74 0.81
C PHE A 68 3.51 -7.15 0.60
N ALA A 69 4.83 -7.33 0.65
CA ALA A 69 5.45 -8.65 0.50
C ALA A 69 4.98 -9.63 1.59
N ASN A 70 4.93 -9.17 2.84
CA ASN A 70 4.45 -9.97 3.97
C ASN A 70 2.98 -10.38 3.78
N TRP A 71 2.13 -9.44 3.40
CA TRP A 71 0.73 -9.71 3.11
C TRP A 71 0.59 -10.73 1.97
N ALA A 72 1.28 -10.55 0.85
CA ALA A 72 1.17 -11.45 -0.31
C ALA A 72 1.65 -12.87 0.02
N THR A 73 2.80 -13.00 0.70
CA THR A 73 3.32 -14.29 1.17
C THR A 73 2.35 -14.97 2.13
N GLY A 74 1.79 -14.24 3.11
CA GLY A 74 0.77 -14.78 4.01
C GLY A 74 -0.49 -15.24 3.25
N ASN A 75 -0.86 -14.55 2.18
CA ASN A 75 -1.96 -14.95 1.30
C ASN A 75 -1.58 -16.07 0.30
N GLY A 76 -0.46 -16.77 0.53
CA GLY A 76 -0.05 -17.94 -0.24
C GLY A 76 0.54 -17.63 -1.61
N TRP A 77 0.95 -16.38 -1.88
CA TRP A 77 1.64 -16.06 -3.12
C TRP A 77 3.04 -16.66 -3.12
N ASP A 78 3.40 -17.38 -4.18
CA ASP A 78 4.76 -17.89 -4.34
C ASP A 78 5.74 -16.78 -4.75
N LEU A 79 7.04 -17.05 -4.53
CA LEU A 79 8.12 -16.11 -4.81
C LEU A 79 8.15 -15.67 -6.28
N LYS A 80 7.84 -16.58 -7.22
CA LYS A 80 7.86 -16.28 -8.65
C LYS A 80 6.77 -15.29 -9.03
N THR A 81 5.56 -15.50 -8.52
CA THR A 81 4.40 -14.62 -8.68
C THR A 81 4.69 -13.24 -8.09
N LEU A 82 5.29 -13.19 -6.91
CA LEU A 82 5.73 -11.94 -6.28
C LEU A 82 6.76 -11.20 -7.13
N MET A 83 7.77 -11.90 -7.65
CA MET A 83 8.79 -11.31 -8.51
C MET A 83 8.21 -10.74 -9.79
N GLU A 84 7.31 -11.48 -10.45
CA GLU A 84 6.62 -11.03 -11.67
C GLU A 84 5.73 -9.81 -11.40
N TYR A 85 4.95 -9.82 -10.31
CA TYR A 85 4.03 -8.75 -9.98
C TYR A 85 4.73 -7.46 -9.54
N VAL A 86 5.74 -7.58 -8.68
CA VAL A 86 6.51 -6.43 -8.16
C VAL A 86 7.57 -5.94 -9.17
N GLY A 87 7.93 -6.77 -10.16
CA GLY A 87 8.97 -6.48 -11.13
C GLY A 87 10.39 -6.65 -10.57
N TRP A 88 10.59 -7.54 -9.59
CA TRP A 88 11.93 -7.86 -9.11
C TRP A 88 12.68 -8.72 -10.13
N LYS A 89 13.81 -8.21 -10.62
CA LYS A 89 14.64 -8.90 -11.61
C LYS A 89 15.53 -9.98 -11.01
N SER A 90 15.81 -9.93 -9.70
CA SER A 90 16.67 -10.91 -9.04
C SER A 90 16.00 -11.51 -7.81
N MET A 91 16.16 -12.83 -7.66
CA MET A 91 15.64 -13.58 -6.53
C MET A 91 16.20 -13.08 -5.21
N GLN A 92 17.50 -12.72 -5.18
CA GLN A 92 18.17 -12.16 -4.00
C GLN A 92 17.52 -10.85 -3.55
N SER A 93 17.02 -10.03 -4.49
CA SER A 93 16.31 -8.80 -4.14
C SER A 93 14.94 -9.08 -3.54
N ALA A 94 14.26 -10.11 -4.03
CA ALA A 94 12.95 -10.53 -3.55
C ALA A 94 13.02 -11.17 -2.15
N LEU A 95 14.00 -12.04 -1.92
CA LEU A 95 14.20 -12.73 -0.64
C LEU A 95 14.38 -11.76 0.54
N ARG A 96 15.02 -10.59 0.33
CA ARG A 96 15.12 -9.53 1.35
C ARG A 96 13.78 -9.01 1.89
N TYR A 97 12.69 -9.22 1.16
CA TYR A 97 11.34 -8.85 1.57
C TYR A 97 10.51 -10.05 2.03
N VAL A 98 10.84 -11.27 1.56
CA VAL A 98 10.11 -12.51 1.91
C VAL A 98 10.66 -13.17 3.17
N ASP A 99 11.98 -13.19 3.38
CA ASP A 99 12.59 -13.77 4.59
C ASP A 99 12.27 -12.95 5.86
N SER A 100 11.92 -11.69 5.67
CA SER A 100 11.43 -10.79 6.73
C SER A 100 9.90 -10.88 6.93
N ALA A 101 9.21 -11.69 6.14
CA ALA A 101 7.78 -11.91 6.30
C ALA A 101 7.55 -12.79 7.51
N ASP A 102 7.21 -12.14 8.63
CA ASP A 102 6.70 -12.81 9.80
C ASP A 102 5.46 -13.64 9.40
N PRO A 103 5.50 -14.98 9.50
CA PRO A 103 4.37 -15.86 9.18
C PRO A 103 3.10 -15.50 9.97
N PHE A 104 3.25 -14.79 11.10
CA PHE A 104 2.16 -14.35 11.96
C PHE A 104 1.66 -12.93 11.66
N ALA A 105 2.24 -12.24 10.67
CA ALA A 105 1.81 -10.89 10.30
C ALA A 105 0.35 -10.85 9.87
N GLN A 106 -0.13 -11.87 9.15
CA GLN A 106 -1.55 -11.99 8.80
C GLN A 106 -2.45 -12.12 10.03
N GLN A 107 -2.12 -13.05 10.94
CA GLN A 107 -2.90 -13.26 12.16
C GLN A 107 -2.94 -11.98 13.01
N ARG A 108 -1.83 -11.25 13.10
CA ARG A 108 -1.79 -9.97 13.81
C ARG A 108 -2.65 -8.89 13.15
N ILE A 109 -2.63 -8.78 11.83
CA ILE A 109 -3.47 -7.82 11.10
C ILE A 109 -4.95 -8.18 11.29
N GLU A 110 -5.29 -9.46 11.20
CA GLU A 110 -6.66 -9.96 11.38
C GLU A 110 -7.17 -9.75 12.81
N LEU A 111 -6.32 -9.93 13.83
CA LEU A 111 -6.62 -9.61 15.22
C LEU A 111 -6.75 -8.10 15.50
N MET A 112 -6.18 -7.24 14.64
CA MET A 112 -6.22 -5.77 14.77
C MET A 112 -7.39 -5.14 14.02
N LEU A 113 -8.07 -5.89 13.15
CA LEU A 113 -9.30 -5.46 12.51
C LEU A 113 -10.47 -5.74 13.47
N PRO A 114 -11.41 -4.80 13.69
CA PRO A 114 -12.60 -5.08 14.48
C PRO A 114 -13.37 -6.22 13.83
N SER A 115 -13.68 -7.26 14.61
CA SER A 115 -14.52 -8.36 14.16
C SER A 115 -15.84 -7.83 13.65
N THR A 116 -16.26 -8.27 12.47
CA THR A 116 -17.55 -7.89 11.85
C THR A 116 -18.77 -8.44 12.59
N ASP A 117 -18.58 -9.08 13.76
CA ASP A 117 -19.66 -9.61 14.62
C ASP A 117 -20.34 -8.55 15.51
N ASP A 118 -19.82 -7.31 15.57
CA ASP A 118 -20.38 -6.27 16.47
C ASP A 118 -21.40 -5.32 15.79
N THR A 119 -21.78 -5.55 14.53
CA THR A 119 -22.91 -4.82 13.90
C THR A 119 -24.20 -5.62 14.01
N ASN A 120 -24.73 -5.70 15.23
CA ASN A 120 -26.16 -5.85 15.48
C ASN A 120 -26.72 -4.50 15.93
N TRP A 121 -27.06 -3.65 14.96
CA TRP A 121 -28.09 -2.60 15.07
C TRP A 121 -28.76 -2.41 13.71
#